data_AF-A0A0C9Y5E6-F1
#
_entry.id   AF-A0A0C9Y5E6-F1
#
_cell.length_a   1.000
_cell.length_b   1.000
_cell.length_c   1.000
_cell.angle_alpha   90.00
_cell.angle_beta   90.00
_cell.angle_gamma   90.00
#
_symmetry.space_group_name_H-M   'P 1'
#
loop_
_entity.id
_entity.type
_entity.pdbx_description
1 polymer ?
#
loop_
_entity_poly.entity_id
_entity_poly.type
_entity_poly.pdbx_seq_one_letter_code
_entity_poly.pdbx_strand_id
1 'polypeptide(L)'
;AKLDEECACLIWGCCKIWSFVFPRTDSLIPHLAPRPRPVNWHHIHIIQSATRCFHIVHRKSNDFNLVGTDESFPELQADLPAVLGEDELSMEVQVDASLTFCMHVRATLATRRILEEFRPNHEAFEWV
;
A
#
# COMPACT_ATOMS: atom_id res chain seq x y z
N ALA A 1 10.64 -0.31 -17.06
CA ALA A 1 9.41 -0.92 -17.59
C ALA A 1 8.45 -1.28 -16.45
N LYS A 2 8.67 -2.37 -15.70
CA LYS A 2 7.75 -2.80 -14.62
C LYS A 2 7.54 -1.73 -13.52
N LEU A 3 8.62 -1.10 -13.04
CA LEU A 3 8.54 0.02 -12.07
C LEU A 3 7.83 1.26 -12.61
N ASP A 4 7.91 1.52 -13.92
CA ASP A 4 7.25 2.67 -14.54
C ASP A 4 5.74 2.44 -14.63
N GLU A 5 5.32 1.19 -14.88
CA GLU A 5 3.92 0.76 -14.84
C GLU A 5 3.34 0.89 -13.43
N GLU A 6 4.08 0.48 -12.39
CA GLU A 6 3.67 0.66 -11.00
C GLU A 6 3.47 2.14 -10.65
N CYS A 7 4.42 2.98 -11.05
CA CYS A 7 4.35 4.42 -10.82
C CYS A 7 3.14 5.02 -11.55
N ALA A 8 2.88 4.61 -12.80
CA ALA A 8 1.72 5.06 -13.57
C ALA A 8 0.40 4.64 -12.89
N CYS A 9 0.31 3.39 -12.41
CA CYS A 9 -0.85 2.89 -11.67
C CYS A 9 -1.10 3.65 -10.37
N LEU A 10 -0.04 3.97 -9.62
CA LEU A 10 -0.14 4.76 -8.39
C LEU A 10 -0.64 6.19 -8.68
N ILE A 11 -0.07 6.84 -9.71
CA ILE A 11 -0.48 8.19 -10.11
C ILE A 11 -1.94 8.20 -10.56
N TRP A 12 -2.35 7.24 -11.39
CA TRP A 12 -3.72 7.10 -11.85
C TRP A 12 -4.70 6.91 -10.69
N GLY A 13 -4.34 6.05 -9.73
CA GLY A 13 -5.12 5.81 -8.53
C GLY A 13 -5.26 7.04 -7.65
N CYS A 14 -4.16 7.76 -7.42
CA CYS A 14 -4.19 9.04 -6.74
C CYS A 14 -5.12 10.02 -7.47
N CYS A 15 -4.97 10.20 -8.79
CA CYS A 15 -5.83 11.08 -9.56
C CYS A 15 -7.31 10.75 -9.41
N LYS A 16 -7.70 9.46 -9.48
CA LYS A 16 -9.08 9.03 -9.24
C LYS A 16 -9.57 9.35 -7.84
N ILE A 17 -8.75 9.12 -6.82
CA ILE A 17 -9.12 9.42 -5.43
C ILE A 17 -9.33 10.92 -5.24
N TRP A 18 -8.43 11.75 -5.76
CA TRP A 18 -8.49 13.21 -5.61
C TRP A 18 -9.59 13.85 -6.46
N SER A 19 -9.92 13.31 -7.64
CA SER A 19 -10.96 13.88 -8.49
C SER A 19 -12.39 13.42 -8.13
N PHE A 20 -12.55 12.13 -7.81
CA PHE A 20 -13.87 11.49 -7.71
C PHE A 20 -14.28 11.22 -6.27
N VAL A 21 -13.37 10.62 -5.48
CA VAL A 21 -13.69 10.23 -4.10
C VAL A 21 -13.65 11.44 -3.15
N PHE A 22 -12.72 12.37 -3.37
CA PHE A 22 -12.53 13.56 -2.55
C PHE A 22 -12.52 14.87 -3.35
N PRO A 23 -13.61 15.23 -4.06
CA PRO A 23 -13.66 16.41 -4.93
C PRO A 23 -13.57 17.77 -4.20
N ARG A 24 -13.69 17.79 -2.86
CA ARG A 24 -13.68 19.01 -2.02
C ARG A 24 -12.51 19.12 -1.06
N THR A 25 -11.43 18.37 -1.29
CA THR A 25 -10.24 18.48 -0.44
C THR A 25 -9.31 19.56 -0.97
N ASP A 26 -9.45 20.77 -0.43
CA ASP A 26 -8.42 21.79 -0.58
C ASP A 26 -7.12 21.29 0.05
N SER A 27 -6.05 21.23 -0.75
CA SER A 27 -4.69 20.87 -0.30
C SER A 27 -4.08 21.86 0.71
N LEU A 28 -4.85 22.87 1.17
CA LEU A 28 -4.40 24.01 1.96
C LEU A 28 -4.79 23.97 3.45
N ILE A 29 -5.50 22.93 3.92
CA ILE A 29 -5.87 22.82 5.35
C ILE A 29 -5.33 21.51 5.96
N PRO A 30 -4.05 21.49 6.39
CA PRO A 30 -3.43 20.30 7.00
C PRO A 30 -3.98 19.90 8.38
N HIS A 31 -4.85 20.71 9.00
CA HIS A 31 -5.16 20.63 10.43
C HIS A 31 -6.61 20.28 10.79
N LEU A 32 -7.49 20.02 9.80
CA LEU A 32 -8.83 19.49 10.11
C LEU A 32 -8.84 17.97 10.00
N ALA A 33 -8.49 17.34 11.12
CA ALA A 33 -8.60 15.91 11.45
C ALA A 33 -7.97 14.92 10.44
N PRO A 34 -6.96 14.11 10.85
CA PRO A 34 -6.61 12.93 10.07
C PRO A 34 -7.90 12.10 9.94
N ARG A 35 -8.41 11.97 8.71
CA ARG A 35 -9.57 11.10 8.46
C ARG A 35 -9.25 9.73 9.05
N PRO A 36 -10.20 9.05 9.71
CA PRO A 36 -10.00 7.69 10.15
C PRO A 36 -9.73 6.84 8.91
N ARG A 37 -8.45 6.60 8.65
CA ARG A 37 -8.02 5.55 7.74
C ARG A 37 -8.13 4.28 8.56
N PRO A 38 -8.84 3.25 8.10
CA PRO A 38 -9.05 2.06 8.90
C PRO A 38 -7.74 1.41 9.37
N VAL A 39 -6.59 1.69 8.72
CA VAL A 39 -5.40 0.82 8.83
C VAL A 39 -4.04 1.54 9.02
N ASN A 40 -3.94 2.87 9.10
CA ASN A 40 -2.60 3.52 9.02
C ASN A 40 -1.67 3.29 10.23
N TRP A 41 -2.22 3.16 11.45
CA TRP A 41 -1.41 2.84 12.63
C TRP A 41 -0.99 1.39 12.63
N HIS A 42 -1.82 0.50 12.11
CA HIS A 42 -1.53 -0.93 12.06
C HIS A 42 -0.39 -1.23 11.09
N HIS A 43 -0.37 -0.70 9.86
CA HIS A 43 0.72 -0.98 8.92
C HIS A 43 2.08 -0.47 9.40
N ILE A 44 2.15 0.76 9.88
CA ILE A 44 3.40 1.32 10.42
C ILE A 44 3.85 0.52 11.65
N HIS A 45 2.92 0.11 12.51
CA HIS A 45 3.23 -0.72 13.68
C HIS A 45 3.67 -2.14 13.31
N ILE A 46 3.07 -2.76 12.29
CA ILE A 46 3.45 -4.07 11.76
C ILE A 46 4.88 -3.99 11.21
N ILE A 47 5.19 -2.97 10.41
CA ILE A 47 6.55 -2.77 9.87
C ILE A 47 7.55 -2.54 11.01
N GLN A 48 7.22 -1.70 12.00
CA GLN A 48 8.08 -1.47 13.17
C GLN A 48 8.30 -2.75 14.00
N SER A 49 7.27 -3.60 14.11
CA SER A 49 7.36 -4.89 14.78
C SER A 49 8.28 -5.84 14.01
N ALA A 50 8.14 -5.91 12.68
CA ALA A 50 9.03 -6.68 11.81
C ALA A 50 10.49 -6.23 11.97
N THR A 51 10.75 -4.92 11.94
CA THR A 51 12.09 -4.35 12.15
C THR A 51 12.70 -4.76 13.47
N ARG A 52 11.90 -4.82 14.54
CA ARG A 52 12.34 -5.23 15.87
C ARG A 52 12.62 -6.74 15.95
N CYS A 53 11.76 -7.57 15.36
CA CYS A 53 11.93 -9.03 15.34
C CYS A 53 13.18 -9.45 14.55
N PHE A 54 13.37 -8.88 13.36
CA PHE A 54 14.44 -9.30 12.44
C PHE A 54 15.75 -8.52 12.57
N HIS A 55 15.87 -7.61 13.56
CA HIS A 55 17.08 -6.83 13.83
C HIS A 55 17.68 -6.19 12.57
N ILE A 56 16.84 -5.53 11.77
CA ILE A 56 17.26 -4.93 10.50
C ILE A 56 18.28 -3.82 10.79
N VAL A 57 19.51 -3.99 10.29
CA VAL A 57 20.58 -2.99 10.40
C VAL A 57 20.62 -2.14 9.14
N HIS A 58 20.22 -0.87 9.23
CA HIS A 58 20.19 0.07 8.10
C HIS A 58 21.55 0.31 7.41
N ARG A 59 22.66 -0.11 8.02
CA ARG A 59 24.03 0.03 7.47
C ARG A 59 24.39 -1.03 6.44
N LYS A 60 23.68 -2.16 6.40
CA LYS A 60 23.96 -3.25 5.45
C LYS A 60 23.03 -3.12 4.24
N SER A 61 23.59 -3.28 3.03
CA SER A 61 22.77 -3.50 1.84
C SER A 61 22.14 -4.88 1.97
N ASN A 62 20.80 -4.94 2.04
CA ASN A 62 20.07 -6.19 2.03
C ASN A 62 19.78 -6.58 0.58
N ASP A 63 19.93 -7.86 0.25
CA ASP A 63 19.61 -8.41 -1.06
C ASP A 63 18.08 -8.54 -1.20
N PHE A 64 17.42 -7.39 -1.40
CA PHE A 64 15.98 -7.31 -1.57
C PHE A 64 15.64 -7.40 -3.07
N ASN A 65 14.91 -8.44 -3.47
CA ASN A 65 14.47 -8.61 -4.86
C ASN A 65 13.16 -7.83 -5.09
N LEU A 66 13.25 -6.79 -5.92
CA LEU A 66 12.12 -5.91 -6.26
C LEU A 66 11.02 -6.62 -7.05
N VAL A 67 11.34 -7.70 -7.75
CA VAL A 67 10.37 -8.39 -8.62
C VAL A 67 9.26 -9.07 -7.80
N GLY A 68 9.58 -9.58 -6.61
CA GLY A 68 8.62 -10.29 -5.76
C GLY A 68 7.65 -9.37 -5.01
N THR A 69 8.03 -8.11 -4.78
CA THR A 69 7.16 -7.13 -4.11
C THR A 69 5.94 -6.82 -4.95
N ASP A 70 6.13 -6.58 -6.24
CA ASP A 70 5.05 -6.20 -7.16
C ASP A 70 4.00 -7.31 -7.32
N GLU A 71 4.44 -8.58 -7.30
CA GLU A 71 3.58 -9.76 -7.46
C GLU A 71 2.75 -10.07 -6.21
N SER A 72 3.25 -9.71 -5.02
CA SER A 72 2.52 -9.89 -3.76
C SER A 72 1.30 -8.96 -3.59
N PHE A 73 1.26 -7.81 -4.26
CA PHE A 73 0.15 -6.85 -4.12
C PHE A 73 -1.17 -7.30 -4.75
N PRO A 74 -1.18 -7.85 -6.00
CA PRO A 74 -2.38 -8.47 -6.57
C PRO A 74 -2.94 -9.61 -5.70
N GLU A 75 -2.07 -10.43 -5.11
CA GLU A 75 -2.46 -11.54 -4.23
C GLU A 75 -3.11 -11.00 -2.95
N LEU A 76 -2.48 -10.03 -2.29
CA LEU A 76 -3.05 -9.36 -1.12
C LEU A 76 -4.38 -8.66 -1.42
N GLN A 77 -4.55 -8.13 -2.63
CA GLN A 77 -5.79 -7.49 -3.05
C GLN A 77 -6.92 -8.51 -3.26
N ALA A 78 -6.59 -9.73 -3.72
CA ALA A 78 -7.55 -10.81 -3.89
C ALA A 78 -8.00 -11.41 -2.54
N ASP A 79 -7.10 -11.50 -1.57
CA ASP A 79 -7.35 -12.08 -0.25
C ASP A 79 -8.15 -11.17 0.70
N LEU A 80 -8.55 -9.97 0.26
CA LEU A 80 -9.25 -8.99 1.09
C LEU A 80 -10.74 -8.82 0.72
N PRO A 81 -11.61 -9.83 0.89
CA PRO A 81 -13.03 -9.70 0.56
C PRO A 81 -13.73 -8.73 1.53
N ALA A 82 -14.16 -7.58 1.01
CA ALA A 82 -14.95 -6.59 1.74
C ALA A 82 -16.46 -6.76 1.48
N VAL A 83 -16.82 -7.34 0.33
CA VAL A 83 -18.17 -7.61 -0.14
C VAL A 83 -18.33 -9.12 -0.32
N LEU A 84 -19.43 -9.67 0.18
CA LEU A 84 -19.79 -11.07 0.00
C LEU A 84 -20.66 -11.19 -1.27
N GLY A 85 -20.12 -11.76 -2.34
CA GLY A 85 -20.86 -12.05 -3.58
C GLY A 85 -19.95 -12.28 -4.78
N GLU A 86 -20.30 -13.22 -5.65
CA GLU A 86 -19.56 -13.55 -6.89
C GLU A 86 -20.17 -12.92 -8.16
N ASP A 87 -21.22 -12.10 -8.01
CA ASP A 87 -21.83 -11.38 -9.13
C ASP A 87 -20.85 -10.35 -9.73
N GLU A 88 -20.96 -10.08 -11.03
CA GLU A 88 -20.12 -9.06 -11.71
C GLU A 88 -20.21 -7.69 -11.05
N LEU A 89 -21.40 -7.30 -10.56
CA LEU A 89 -21.60 -6.07 -9.80
C LEU A 89 -20.92 -6.12 -8.43
N SER A 90 -20.93 -7.27 -7.76
CA SER A 90 -20.29 -7.45 -6.46
C SER A 90 -18.77 -7.35 -6.59
N MET A 91 -18.20 -7.85 -7.69
CA MET A 91 -16.78 -7.68 -8.01
C MET A 91 -16.41 -6.21 -8.27
N GLU A 92 -17.23 -5.47 -9.02
CA GLU A 92 -16.98 -4.04 -9.27
C GLU A 92 -17.03 -3.23 -7.96
N VAL A 93 -18.05 -3.46 -7.13
CA VAL A 93 -18.20 -2.81 -5.83
C VAL A 93 -17.04 -3.19 -4.89
N GLN A 94 -16.57 -4.43 -4.94
CA GLN A 94 -15.42 -4.89 -4.17
C GLN A 94 -14.13 -4.15 -4.57
N VAL A 95 -13.89 -3.98 -5.87
CA VAL A 95 -12.73 -3.23 -6.39
C VAL A 95 -12.79 -1.76 -5.94
N ASP A 96 -13.96 -1.13 -6.01
CA ASP A 96 -14.13 0.26 -5.59
C ASP A 96 -14.01 0.43 -4.06
N ALA A 97 -14.56 -0.51 -3.27
CA ALA A 97 -14.46 -0.50 -1.82
C ALA A 97 -13.01 -0.69 -1.34
N SER A 98 -12.26 -1.58 -2.00
CA SER A 98 -10.86 -1.84 -1.70
C SER A 98 -9.90 -0.79 -2.27
N LEU A 99 -10.31 0.01 -3.27
CA LEU A 99 -9.46 0.98 -3.97
C LEU A 99 -8.69 1.92 -3.02
N THR A 100 -9.38 2.51 -2.03
CA THR A 100 -8.74 3.46 -1.10
C THR A 100 -7.71 2.76 -0.21
N PHE A 101 -7.99 1.53 0.19
CA PHE A 101 -7.08 0.71 0.99
C PHE A 101 -5.85 0.29 0.16
N CYS A 102 -6.07 -0.29 -1.01
CA CYS A 102 -4.98 -0.73 -1.90
C CYS A 102 -4.06 0.44 -2.29
N MET A 103 -4.60 1.61 -2.58
CA MET A 103 -3.78 2.79 -2.88
C MET A 103 -3.01 3.30 -1.67
N HIS A 104 -3.57 3.19 -0.47
CA HIS A 104 -2.85 3.53 0.75
C HIS A 104 -1.66 2.59 0.97
N VAL A 105 -1.89 1.29 0.86
CA VAL A 105 -0.84 0.26 1.00
C VAL A 105 0.25 0.44 -0.05
N ARG A 106 -0.11 0.64 -1.32
CA ARG A 106 0.85 0.92 -2.41
C ARG A 106 1.63 2.22 -2.18
N ALA A 107 1.03 3.26 -1.61
CA ALA A 107 1.73 4.50 -1.28
C ALA A 107 2.67 4.37 -0.06
N THR A 108 2.36 3.47 0.89
CA THR A 108 3.22 3.20 2.05
C THR A 108 4.36 2.24 1.72
N LEU A 109 4.09 1.24 0.88
CA LEU A 109 5.00 0.18 0.46
C LEU A 109 5.53 0.41 -0.96
N ALA A 110 5.55 1.66 -1.43
CA ALA A 110 6.13 1.99 -2.72
C ALA A 110 7.60 1.53 -2.73
N THR A 111 8.03 0.90 -3.83
CA THR A 111 9.36 0.28 -4.00
C THR A 111 10.51 1.22 -3.61
N ARG A 112 10.36 2.51 -3.90
CA ARG A 112 11.28 3.56 -3.45
C ARG A 112 11.36 3.70 -1.93
N ARG A 113 10.22 3.72 -1.24
CA ARG A 113 10.15 3.85 0.22
C ARG A 113 10.64 2.59 0.92
N ILE A 114 10.36 1.41 0.36
CA ILE A 114 10.89 0.15 0.89
C ILE A 114 12.42 0.14 0.86
N LEU A 115 13.03 0.58 -0.25
CA LEU A 115 14.49 0.62 -0.40
C LEU A 115 15.18 1.72 0.41
N GLU A 116 14.56 2.90 0.50
CA GLU A 116 15.14 4.06 1.17
C GLU A 116 14.91 4.04 2.69
N GLU A 117 13.68 3.72 3.12
CA GLU A 117 13.18 3.91 4.49
C GLU A 117 13.21 2.60 5.31
N PHE A 118 12.72 1.49 4.75
CA PHE A 118 12.47 0.26 5.53
C PHE A 118 13.57 -0.80 5.42
N ARG A 119 14.21 -0.95 4.25
CA ARG A 119 15.25 -1.94 3.93
C ARG A 119 15.00 -3.33 4.54
N PRO A 120 13.82 -3.94 4.36
CA PRO A 120 13.52 -5.24 4.95
C PRO A 120 14.41 -6.34 4.40
N ASN A 121 14.63 -7.37 5.21
CA ASN A 121 15.09 -8.67 4.71
C ASN A 121 13.93 -9.36 3.99
N HIS A 122 14.20 -10.32 3.09
CA HIS A 122 13.13 -11.07 2.40
C HIS A 122 12.15 -11.71 3.38
N GLU A 123 12.67 -12.37 4.41
CA GLU A 123 11.87 -13.01 5.48
C GLU A 123 11.02 -11.99 6.26
N ALA A 124 11.53 -10.77 6.45
CA ALA A 124 10.78 -9.72 7.13
C ALA A 124 9.67 -9.15 6.25
N PHE A 125 9.81 -9.20 4.92
CA PHE A 125 8.77 -8.77 3.98
C PHE A 125 7.65 -9.82 3.88
N GLU A 126 7.99 -11.10 3.81
CA GLU A 126 7.01 -12.20 3.80
C GLU A 126 6.22 -12.31 5.11
N TRP A 127 6.80 -11.88 6.23
CA TRP A 127 6.12 -11.82 7.51
C TRP A 127 5.05 -10.72 7.61
N VAL A 128 5.19 -9.64 6.84
CA VAL A 128 4.33 -8.43 6.89
C VAL A 128 3.10 -8.62 6.00
#